data_AF-A0A6G8F667-F1
#
_entry.id   AF-A0A6G8F667-F1
#
_cell.length_a   1.000
_cell.length_b   1.000
_cell.length_c   1.000
_cell.angle_alpha   90.00
_cell.angle_beta   90.00
_cell.angle_gamma   90.00
#
_symmetry.space_group_name_H-M   'P 1'
#
loop_
_entity.id
_entity.type
_entity.pdbx_description
1 polymer ?
#
loop_
_entity_poly.entity_id
_entity_poly.type
_entity_poly.pdbx_seq_one_letter_code
_entity_poly.pdbx_strand_id
1 'polypeptide(L)'
;MTDWRIPEGEPVCHEADSRIYTATYHLDNQTSIEMADDTGQLCLGVLLEINHGVPALHLNVSGGDKLLHVHAAQGGLVLTPDSSGVRFKGAECDRYAYRDQNSLLVKEQ
;
A
#
# COMPACT_ATOMS: atom_id res chain seq x y z
N MET A 1 4.99 -21.13 -0.57
CA MET A 1 4.94 -19.69 -0.87
C MET A 1 3.94 -19.54 -1.99
N THR A 2 2.86 -18.81 -1.77
CA THR A 2 1.83 -18.57 -2.78
C THR A 2 2.20 -17.30 -3.53
N ASP A 3 2.30 -17.36 -4.85
CA ASP A 3 2.43 -16.18 -5.70
C ASP A 3 1.02 -15.67 -6.03
N TRP A 4 0.74 -14.43 -5.64
CA TRP A 4 -0.58 -13.82 -5.78
C TRP A 4 -0.68 -12.84 -6.96
N ARG A 5 0.38 -12.74 -7.78
CA ARG A 5 0.41 -11.88 -8.96
C ARG A 5 -0.51 -12.43 -10.05
N ILE A 6 -1.15 -11.52 -10.80
CA ILE A 6 -1.80 -11.89 -12.06
C ILE A 6 -0.67 -12.26 -13.04
N PRO A 7 -0.63 -13.50 -13.58
CA PRO A 7 0.46 -13.90 -14.46
C PRO A 7 0.45 -13.12 -15.76
N GLU A 8 1.63 -12.80 -16.28
CA GLU A 8 1.77 -12.16 -17.59
C GLU A 8 1.25 -13.10 -18.68
N GLY A 9 0.45 -12.55 -19.61
CA GLY A 9 -0.12 -13.29 -20.74
C GLY A 9 -1.38 -14.10 -20.44
N GLU A 10 -1.84 -14.15 -19.18
CA GLU A 10 -3.12 -14.76 -18.83
C GLU A 10 -4.28 -13.75 -18.96
N PRO A 11 -5.50 -14.19 -19.35
CA PRO A 11 -6.66 -13.32 -19.38
C PRO A 11 -6.98 -12.73 -18.02
N VAL A 12 -7.37 -11.45 -18.02
CA VAL A 12 -7.86 -10.80 -16.81
C VAL A 12 -9.22 -11.41 -16.43
N CYS A 13 -9.27 -12.13 -15.31
CA CYS A 13 -10.43 -12.91 -14.89
C CYS A 13 -11.58 -12.07 -14.31
N HIS A 14 -11.33 -10.84 -13.87
CA HIS A 14 -12.34 -9.97 -13.26
C HIS A 14 -12.21 -8.54 -13.79
N GLU A 15 -13.33 -7.92 -14.18
CA GLU A 15 -13.35 -6.59 -14.82
C GLU A 15 -12.59 -5.50 -14.05
N ALA A 16 -12.73 -5.49 -12.71
CA ALA A 16 -12.00 -4.57 -11.83
C ALA A 16 -10.47 -4.62 -11.96
N ASP A 17 -9.89 -5.74 -12.40
CA ASP A 17 -8.43 -5.89 -12.57
C ASP A 17 -7.94 -5.24 -13.88
N SER A 18 -8.86 -4.86 -14.78
CA SER A 18 -8.58 -4.12 -16.00
C SER A 18 -8.62 -2.60 -15.81
N ARG A 19 -8.83 -2.11 -14.58
CA ARG A 19 -8.86 -0.68 -14.28
C ARG A 19 -7.51 -0.04 -14.60
N ILE A 20 -7.57 1.14 -15.23
CA ILE A 20 -6.39 1.91 -15.58
C ILE A 20 -6.09 2.86 -14.43
N TYR A 21 -4.82 2.96 -14.07
CA TYR A 21 -4.32 3.91 -13.09
C TYR A 21 -3.19 4.73 -13.71
N THR A 22 -3.07 5.99 -13.29
CA THR A 22 -1.92 6.83 -13.64
C THR A 22 -0.94 6.83 -12.48
N ALA A 23 0.32 6.48 -12.74
CA ALA A 23 1.39 6.51 -11.76
C ALA A 23 2.28 7.73 -11.97
N THR A 24 2.40 8.58 -10.95
CA THR A 24 3.32 9.71 -10.92
C THR A 24 4.53 9.34 -10.07
N TYR A 25 5.72 9.47 -10.64
CA TYR A 25 6.98 9.17 -9.96
C TYR A 25 7.66 10.47 -9.53
N HIS A 26 8.03 10.54 -8.27
CA HIS A 26 8.85 11.63 -7.73
C HIS A 26 10.22 11.06 -7.35
N LEU A 27 11.26 11.57 -8.02
CA LEU A 27 12.63 11.12 -7.84
C LEU A 27 13.45 12.29 -7.30
N ASP A 28 13.54 12.37 -5.97
CA ASP A 28 14.34 13.36 -5.25
C ASP A 28 15.01 12.67 -4.04
N ASN A 29 15.47 13.45 -3.05
CA ASN A 29 16.02 12.97 -1.77
C ASN A 29 15.13 11.93 -1.08
N GLN A 30 13.82 11.98 -1.35
CA GLN A 30 12.87 10.91 -1.06
C GLN A 30 12.24 10.49 -2.38
N THR A 31 12.14 9.18 -2.60
CA THR A 31 11.53 8.62 -3.80
C THR A 31 10.10 8.22 -3.48
N SER A 32 9.13 8.68 -4.27
CA SER A 32 7.74 8.27 -4.11
C SER A 32 7.05 7.95 -5.43
N ILE A 33 5.97 7.18 -5.33
CA ILE A 33 5.06 6.84 -6.41
C ILE A 33 3.65 7.11 -5.89
N GLU A 34 2.88 7.90 -6.63
CA GLU A 34 1.48 8.17 -6.35
C GLU A 34 0.61 7.67 -7.51
N MET A 35 -0.42 6.91 -7.18
CA MET A 35 -1.37 6.32 -8.12
C MET A 35 -2.68 7.09 -8.05
N ALA A 36 -3.17 7.52 -9.22
CA ALA A 36 -4.51 8.08 -9.38
C ALA A 36 -5.40 7.11 -10.18
N ASP A 37 -6.68 7.06 -9.83
CA ASP A 37 -7.69 6.34 -10.62
C ASP A 37 -8.06 7.08 -11.91
N ASP A 38 -9.01 6.54 -12.66
CA ASP A 38 -9.49 7.08 -13.94
C ASP A 38 -10.23 8.43 -13.81
N THR A 39 -10.62 8.82 -12.59
CA THR A 39 -11.17 10.14 -12.28
C THR A 39 -10.09 11.17 -11.94
N GLY A 40 -8.84 10.72 -11.80
CA GLY A 40 -7.71 11.55 -11.35
C GLY A 40 -7.61 11.66 -9.83
N GLN A 41 -8.41 10.90 -9.06
CA GLN A 41 -8.33 10.89 -7.61
C GLN A 41 -7.17 9.99 -7.15
N LEU A 42 -6.33 10.50 -6.25
CA LEU A 42 -5.26 9.72 -5.63
C LEU A 42 -5.84 8.58 -4.78
N CYS A 43 -5.37 7.36 -5.02
CA CYS A 43 -5.88 6.15 -4.39
C CYS A 43 -4.79 5.29 -3.72
N LEU A 44 -3.52 5.51 -4.03
CA LEU A 44 -2.40 4.84 -3.37
C LEU A 44 -1.13 5.69 -3.48
N GLY A 45 -0.45 5.92 -2.38
CA GLY A 45 0.86 6.58 -2.34
C GLY A 45 1.87 5.71 -1.63
N VAL A 46 3.08 5.63 -2.20
CA VAL A 46 4.21 4.88 -1.65
C VAL A 46 5.42 5.80 -1.62
N LEU A 47 6.09 5.90 -0.47
CA LEU A 47 7.33 6.66 -0.32
C LEU A 47 8.41 5.78 0.31
N LEU A 48 9.61 5.84 -0.27
CA LEU A 48 10.81 5.19 0.22
C LEU A 48 11.79 6.25 0.75
N GLU A 49 12.26 6.03 1.97
CA GLU A 49 13.28 6.88 2.59
C GLU A 49 14.17 6.10 3.55
N ILE A 50 15.25 6.74 4.01
CA ILE A 50 16.01 6.27 5.17
C ILE A 50 15.53 7.07 6.39
N ASN A 51 14.78 6.41 7.27
CA ASN A 51 14.24 7.01 8.48
C ASN A 51 14.90 6.39 9.71
N HIS A 52 15.38 7.20 10.66
CA HIS A 52 16.13 6.73 11.83
C HIS A 52 17.31 5.79 11.51
N GLY A 53 17.94 5.96 10.35
CA GLY A 53 19.08 5.15 9.91
C GLY A 53 18.72 3.76 9.37
N VAL A 54 17.43 3.46 9.16
CA VAL A 54 16.96 2.22 8.53
C VAL A 54 16.09 2.50 7.30
N PRO A 55 15.98 1.56 6.34
CA PRO A 55 15.03 1.67 5.25
C PRO A 55 13.59 1.73 5.77
N ALA A 56 12.85 2.71 5.27
CA ALA A 56 11.46 2.97 5.62
C ALA A 56 10.58 3.06 4.36
N LEU A 57 9.38 2.51 4.49
CA LEU A 57 8.32 2.59 3.50
C LEU A 57 7.12 3.27 4.14
N HIS A 58 6.62 4.34 3.54
CA HIS A 58 5.39 5.00 3.98
C HIS A 58 4.28 4.77 2.95
N LEU A 59 3.08 4.42 3.43
CA LEU A 59 1.92 4.08 2.61
C LEU A 59 0.76 5.03 2.92
N ASN A 60 0.01 5.47 1.90
CA ASN A 60 -1.25 6.20 2.04
C ASN A 60 -2.29 5.72 1.00
N VAL A 61 -3.58 6.01 1.23
CA VAL A 61 -4.70 5.53 0.37
C VAL A 61 -5.54 6.67 -0.23
N SER A 62 -5.10 7.91 -0.09
CA SER A 62 -5.83 9.10 -0.56
C SER A 62 -4.91 10.26 -0.98
N GLY A 63 -3.61 10.01 -1.14
CA GLY A 63 -2.61 11.06 -1.31
C GLY A 63 -2.33 11.83 -0.01
N GLY A 64 -1.19 12.53 0.04
CA GLY A 64 -0.84 13.38 1.19
C GLY A 64 -0.21 12.64 2.38
N ASP A 65 -0.76 12.87 3.58
CA ASP A 65 -0.23 12.38 4.87
C ASP A 65 -0.17 10.86 4.91
N LYS A 66 0.77 10.31 5.68
CA LYS A 66 1.01 8.87 5.66
C LYS A 66 -0.04 8.17 6.51
N LEU A 67 -0.45 6.98 6.10
CA LEU A 67 -1.36 6.14 6.87
C LEU A 67 -0.55 5.15 7.71
N LEU A 68 0.53 4.61 7.13
CA LEU A 68 1.33 3.56 7.73
C LEU A 68 2.81 3.75 7.42
N HIS A 69 3.63 3.72 8.46
CA HIS A 69 5.08 3.58 8.36
C HIS A 69 5.47 2.11 8.51
N VAL A 70 6.41 1.67 7.68
CA VAL A 70 6.98 0.33 7.74
C VAL A 70 8.50 0.45 7.77
N HIS A 71 9.10 0.04 8.88
CA HIS A 71 10.55 0.03 9.05
C HIS A 71 11.11 -1.39 8.93
N ALA A 72 12.20 -1.55 8.16
CA ALA A 72 13.01 -2.77 8.18
C ALA A 72 13.92 -2.77 9.43
N ALA A 73 13.39 -3.23 10.55
CA ALA A 73 14.04 -3.17 11.87
C ALA A 73 13.73 -4.41 12.71
N GLN A 74 14.53 -4.65 13.75
CA GLN A 74 14.31 -5.73 14.73
C GLN A 74 14.26 -7.15 14.13
N GLY A 75 14.90 -7.36 12.96
CA GLY A 75 14.88 -8.65 12.25
C GLY A 75 13.61 -8.91 11.45
N GLY A 76 12.74 -7.90 11.28
CA GLY A 76 11.51 -8.01 10.50
C GLY A 76 11.00 -6.65 10.02
N LEU A 77 9.67 -6.52 9.93
CA LEU A 77 9.00 -5.27 9.60
C LEU A 77 8.27 -4.75 10.84
N VAL A 78 8.57 -3.49 11.22
CA VAL A 78 7.83 -2.77 12.24
C VAL A 78 6.79 -1.90 11.55
N LEU A 79 5.51 -2.13 11.86
CA LEU A 79 4.38 -1.41 11.27
C LEU A 79 3.82 -0.42 12.30
N THR A 80 3.83 0.87 11.97
CA THR A 80 3.41 1.95 12.87
C THR A 80 2.37 2.83 12.18
N PRO A 81 1.15 2.97 12.73
CA PRO A 81 0.17 3.94 12.23
C PRO A 81 0.72 5.35 12.40
N ASP A 82 0.50 6.21 11.41
CA ASP A 82 1.02 7.58 11.41
C ASP A 82 0.41 8.45 12.54
N SER A 83 -0.87 8.22 12.86
CA SER A 83 -1.56 8.97 13.91
C SER A 83 -2.39 8.08 14.84
N SER A 84 -2.84 8.67 15.96
CA SER A 84 -3.72 8.00 16.92
C SER A 84 -5.12 7.69 16.35
N GLY A 85 -5.52 8.33 15.25
CA GLY A 85 -6.76 8.06 14.53
C GLY A 85 -6.67 6.82 13.63
N VAL A 86 -5.46 6.38 13.28
CA VAL A 86 -5.24 5.22 12.41
C VAL A 86 -5.09 3.95 13.24
N ARG A 87 -5.75 2.87 12.83
CA ARG A 87 -5.75 1.58 13.56
C ARG A 87 -5.68 0.39 12.62
N PHE A 88 -5.04 -0.67 13.12
CA PHE A 88 -5.16 -2.02 12.56
C PHE A 88 -6.50 -2.64 12.98
N LYS A 89 -7.19 -3.26 12.03
CA LYS A 89 -8.40 -4.06 12.21
C LYS A 89 -8.24 -5.36 11.42
N GLY A 90 -9.05 -6.37 11.72
CA GLY A 90 -9.17 -7.52 10.80
C GLY A 90 -9.74 -7.05 9.46
N ALA A 91 -9.12 -7.47 8.36
CA ALA A 91 -9.67 -7.23 7.03
C ALA A 91 -10.91 -8.10 6.80
N GLU A 92 -11.84 -7.64 5.97
CA GLU A 92 -12.92 -8.50 5.48
C GLU A 92 -12.31 -9.65 4.66
N CYS A 93 -12.88 -10.84 4.78
CA CYS A 93 -12.42 -12.00 4.03
C CYS A 93 -12.92 -11.92 2.58
N ASP A 94 -12.22 -11.13 1.78
CA ASP A 94 -12.55 -10.85 0.40
C ASP A 94 -11.37 -11.14 -0.55
N ARG A 95 -11.50 -10.68 -1.80
CA ARG A 95 -10.46 -10.86 -2.82
C ARG A 95 -9.20 -10.04 -2.57
N TYR A 96 -9.29 -8.92 -1.85
CA TYR A 96 -8.17 -8.04 -1.55
C TYR A 96 -7.39 -8.52 -0.32
N ALA A 97 -8.04 -9.30 0.55
CA ALA A 97 -7.43 -10.02 1.67
C ALA A 97 -6.94 -11.43 1.30
N TYR A 98 -6.94 -11.80 0.02
CA TYR A 98 -6.62 -13.16 -0.47
C TYR A 98 -7.42 -14.28 0.20
N ARG A 99 -8.62 -13.95 0.70
CA ARG A 99 -9.46 -14.82 1.53
C ARG A 99 -8.73 -15.40 2.76
N ASP A 100 -7.71 -14.71 3.27
CA ASP A 100 -6.97 -15.07 4.49
C ASP A 100 -7.53 -14.31 5.70
N GLN A 101 -7.81 -15.04 6.78
CA GLN A 101 -8.36 -14.48 8.02
C GLN A 101 -7.33 -13.70 8.84
N ASN A 102 -6.04 -13.84 8.54
CA ASN A 102 -4.96 -13.12 9.22
C ASN A 102 -4.66 -11.76 8.57
N SER A 103 -5.34 -11.43 7.47
CA SER A 103 -5.18 -10.15 6.80
C SER A 103 -5.65 -8.99 7.69
N LEU A 104 -4.87 -7.91 7.72
CA LEU A 104 -5.16 -6.71 8.50
C LEU A 104 -5.51 -5.54 7.57
N LEU A 105 -6.56 -4.81 7.94
CA LEU A 105 -6.92 -3.52 7.36
C LEU A 105 -6.37 -2.39 8.22
N VAL A 106 -5.72 -1.42 7.58
CA VAL A 106 -5.30 -0.17 8.22
C VAL A 106 -6.14 0.95 7.63
N LYS A 107 -6.80 1.72 8.49
CA LYS A 107 -7.59 2.90 8.08
C LYS A 107 -7.78 3.89 9.23
N GLU A 108 -8.15 5.12 8.88
CA GLU A 108 -8.70 6.11 9.81
C GLU A 108 -10.03 5.61 10.42
N GLN A 109 -10.35 6.06 11.63
CA GLN A 109 -11.60 5.72 12.32
C GLN A 109 -12.81 6.48 11.78
#